data_AF-A0A8T3R0Y6-F1
#
_entry.id   AF-A0A8T3R0Y6-F1
#
_cell.length_a   1.000
_cell.length_b   1.000
_cell.length_c   1.000
_cell.angle_alpha   90.00
_cell.angle_beta   90.00
_cell.angle_gamma   90.00
#
_symmetry.space_group_name_H-M   'P 1'
#
loop_
_entity.id
_entity.type
_entity.pdbx_description
1 polymer ?
#
loop_
_entity_poly.entity_id
_entity_poly.type
_entity_poly.pdbx_seq_one_letter_code
_entity_poly.pdbx_strand_id
1 'polypeptide(L)'
;MDDPQRRRSGGRAARQAQRLAAHVEHVPFLTRTLAPFEVLSEDGLATLEHNADTILEEVGVEFRGDPEALRLLREAGADIDGERVRFPRGMCRRIVQATAPRQFTQYSRNLARNV
;
A
#
# COMPACT_ATOMS: atom_id res chain seq x y z
N MET A 1 -64.99 -16.32 -16.13
CA MET A 1 -63.97 -15.66 -15.29
C MET A 1 -62.77 -16.58 -15.27
N ASP A 2 -61.72 -16.26 -16.03
CA ASP A 2 -60.33 -16.37 -15.56
C ASP A 2 -59.40 -15.86 -16.68
N ASP A 3 -58.82 -14.68 -16.47
CA ASP A 3 -57.79 -14.10 -17.34
C ASP A 3 -56.42 -14.39 -16.69
N PRO A 4 -55.53 -15.18 -17.31
CA PRO A 4 -54.29 -15.60 -16.66
C PRO A 4 -53.35 -14.40 -16.49
N GLN A 5 -53.17 -13.97 -15.24
CA GLN A 5 -52.27 -12.91 -14.84
C GLN A 5 -50.84 -13.13 -15.39
N ARG A 6 -50.51 -12.37 -16.43
CA ARG A 6 -49.20 -12.36 -17.09
C ARG A 6 -48.13 -11.81 -16.12
N ARG A 7 -47.38 -12.71 -15.48
CA ARG A 7 -46.23 -12.35 -14.63
C ARG A 7 -45.24 -11.48 -15.39
N ARG A 8 -45.12 -10.21 -15.00
CA ARG A 8 -44.11 -9.26 -15.51
C ARG A 8 -42.71 -9.64 -15.01
N SER A 9 -42.09 -10.67 -15.58
CA SER A 9 -40.76 -11.16 -15.20
C SER A 9 -39.59 -10.43 -15.88
N GLY A 10 -39.85 -9.55 -16.85
CA GLY A 10 -38.81 -8.93 -17.68
C GLY A 10 -38.03 -7.76 -17.04
N GLY A 11 -38.57 -7.13 -15.99
CA GLY A 11 -37.96 -5.92 -15.41
C GLY A 11 -36.58 -6.14 -14.78
N ARG A 12 -36.32 -7.34 -14.24
CA ARG A 12 -35.02 -7.70 -13.65
C ARG A 12 -33.97 -7.96 -14.73
N ALA A 13 -34.34 -8.72 -15.75
CA ALA A 13 -33.48 -9.01 -16.89
C ALA A 13 -33.12 -7.73 -17.65
N ALA A 14 -34.08 -6.84 -17.88
CA ALA A 14 -33.84 -5.54 -18.51
C ALA A 14 -32.86 -4.66 -17.71
N ARG A 15 -33.03 -4.58 -16.39
CA ARG A 15 -32.08 -3.84 -15.51
C ARG A 15 -30.71 -4.50 -15.41
N GLN A 16 -30.60 -5.82 -15.62
CA GLN A 16 -29.32 -6.51 -15.68
C GLN A 16 -28.62 -6.24 -17.02
N ALA A 17 -29.36 -6.29 -18.13
CA ALA A 17 -28.85 -5.96 -19.47
C ALA A 17 -28.40 -4.49 -19.56
N GLN A 18 -29.16 -3.55 -19.00
CA GLN A 18 -28.76 -2.13 -18.95
C GLN A 18 -27.48 -1.90 -18.15
N ARG A 19 -27.26 -2.66 -17.06
CA ARG A 19 -26.01 -2.58 -16.28
C ARG A 19 -24.81 -3.20 -17.02
N LEU A 20 -25.04 -4.24 -17.81
CA LEU A 20 -24.01 -4.83 -18.69
C LEU A 20 -23.67 -3.93 -19.88
N ALA A 21 -24.66 -3.23 -20.43
CA ALA A 21 -24.48 -2.31 -21.56
C ALA A 21 -23.76 -1.01 -21.17
N ALA A 22 -23.88 -0.57 -19.91
CA ALA A 22 -23.11 0.54 -19.37
C ALA A 22 -21.66 0.11 -19.07
N HIS A 23 -20.92 -0.30 -20.11
CA HIS A 23 -19.48 -0.47 -20.00
C HIS A 23 -18.83 0.91 -20.00
N VAL A 24 -18.54 1.43 -18.81
CA VAL A 24 -17.62 2.56 -18.67
C VAL A 24 -16.22 2.01 -18.98
N GLU A 25 -15.62 2.50 -20.06
CA GLU A 25 -14.24 2.18 -20.42
C GLU A 25 -13.32 2.68 -19.29
N HIS A 26 -12.60 1.76 -18.67
CA HIS A 26 -11.75 2.07 -17.52
C HIS A 26 -10.32 2.31 -18.03
N VAL A 27 -9.80 3.51 -17.82
CA VAL A 27 -8.40 3.82 -18.12
C VAL A 27 -7.51 3.13 -17.06
N PRO A 28 -6.51 2.33 -17.45
CA PRO A 28 -5.60 1.68 -16.51
C PRO A 28 -4.72 2.70 -15.76
N PHE A 29 -3.94 2.22 -14.80
CA PHE A 29 -3.04 3.07 -14.02
C PHE A 29 -2.05 3.85 -14.91
N LEU A 30 -1.63 5.03 -14.43
CA LEU A 30 -0.73 5.90 -15.18
C LEU A 30 0.67 5.27 -15.30
N THR A 31 1.11 5.03 -16.53
CA THR A 31 2.52 4.70 -16.81
C THR A 31 3.26 5.98 -17.19
N ARG A 32 4.16 6.45 -16.31
CA ARG A 32 4.95 7.66 -16.55
C ARG A 32 6.02 7.38 -17.60
N THR A 33 6.05 8.19 -18.66
CA THR A 33 7.12 8.20 -19.67
C THR A 33 8.20 9.24 -19.37
N LEU A 34 7.87 10.23 -18.54
CA LEU A 34 8.80 11.28 -18.10
C LEU A 34 9.54 10.85 -16.83
N ALA A 35 10.82 11.20 -16.78
CA ALA A 35 11.63 11.05 -15.57
C ALA A 35 11.02 11.86 -14.40
N PRO A 36 11.20 11.41 -13.15
CA PRO A 36 10.92 12.23 -11.98
C PRO A 36 11.71 13.54 -12.04
N PHE A 37 11.14 14.60 -11.49
CA PHE A 37 11.85 15.86 -11.31
C PHE A 37 12.56 15.84 -9.96
N GLU A 38 13.89 15.92 -9.97
CA GLU A 38 14.73 15.86 -8.77
C GLU A 38 15.03 17.26 -8.25
N VAL A 39 14.70 17.50 -6.98
CA VAL A 39 14.87 18.80 -6.31
C VAL A 39 16.09 18.87 -5.40
N LEU A 40 16.69 17.72 -5.09
CA LEU A 40 17.88 17.60 -4.25
C LEU A 40 19.00 16.94 -5.04
N SER A 41 20.24 17.33 -4.75
CA SER A 41 21.43 16.62 -5.21
C SER A 41 21.62 15.31 -4.43
N GLU A 42 22.49 14.45 -4.95
CA GLU A 42 22.87 13.21 -4.28
C GLU A 42 23.40 13.45 -2.85
N ASP A 43 24.29 14.44 -2.68
CA ASP A 43 24.83 14.82 -1.37
C ASP A 43 23.72 15.30 -0.41
N GLY A 44 22.70 15.98 -0.94
CA GLY A 44 21.54 16.43 -0.17
C GLY A 44 20.68 15.26 0.29
N LEU A 45 20.47 14.27 -0.59
CA LEU A 45 19.77 13.02 -0.24
C LEU A 45 20.55 12.23 0.82
N ALA A 46 21.86 12.04 0.63
CA ALA A 46 22.71 11.35 1.59
C ALA A 46 22.70 12.02 2.98
N THR A 47 22.68 13.35 3.01
CA THR A 47 22.58 14.13 4.26
C THR A 47 21.24 13.87 4.97
N LEU A 48 20.12 13.89 4.23
CA LEU A 48 18.81 13.60 4.80
C LEU A 48 18.73 12.17 5.34
N GLU A 49 19.22 11.20 4.58
CA GLU A 49 19.26 9.81 4.97
C GLU A 49 20.10 9.59 6.24
N HIS A 50 21.27 10.20 6.32
CA HIS A 50 22.14 10.13 7.49
C HIS A 50 21.45 10.71 8.73
N ASN A 51 20.78 11.86 8.60
CA ASN A 51 20.07 12.50 9.70
C ASN A 51 18.83 11.69 10.13
N ALA A 52 18.12 11.06 9.20
CA ALA A 52 17.03 10.16 9.51
C ALA A 52 17.52 8.95 10.32
N ASP A 53 18.63 8.34 9.91
CA ASP A 53 19.29 7.26 10.66
C ASP A 53 19.71 7.74 12.07
N THR A 54 20.22 8.98 12.21
CA THR A 54 20.54 9.57 13.52
C THR A 54 19.32 9.67 14.43
N ILE A 55 18.20 10.18 13.92
CA ILE A 55 16.96 10.32 14.69
C ILE A 55 16.45 8.94 15.13
N LEU A 56 16.47 7.96 14.24
CA LEU A 56 16.03 6.60 14.56
C LEU A 56 16.91 5.91 15.61
N GLU A 57 18.21 6.16 15.60
CA GLU A 57 19.17 5.58 16.55
C GLU A 57 19.13 6.29 17.91
N GLU A 58 19.17 7.62 17.94
CA GLU A 58 19.33 8.38 19.19
C GLU A 58 18.00 8.68 19.87
N VAL A 59 16.97 9.01 19.09
CA VAL A 59 15.64 9.41 19.61
C VAL A 59 14.68 8.23 19.61
N GLY A 60 14.61 7.50 18.50
CA GLY A 60 13.71 6.36 18.30
C GLY A 60 12.25 6.72 18.04
N VAL A 61 11.39 5.71 18.01
CA VAL A 61 9.94 5.80 17.76
C VAL A 61 9.18 4.97 18.80
N GLU A 62 8.01 5.42 19.24
CA GLU A 62 7.19 4.68 20.20
C GLU A 62 6.19 3.75 19.52
N PHE A 63 6.15 2.49 19.97
CA PHE A 63 5.19 1.48 19.56
C PHE A 63 4.29 1.16 20.75
N ARG A 64 3.22 1.96 20.90
CA ARG A 64 2.39 1.96 22.10
C ARG A 64 1.30 0.89 22.06
N GLY A 65 1.13 0.15 23.15
CA GLY A 65 0.07 -0.85 23.30
C GLY A 65 0.20 -2.06 22.36
N ASP A 66 1.37 -2.28 21.78
CA ASP A 66 1.64 -3.39 20.86
C ASP A 66 2.87 -4.21 21.28
N PRO A 67 2.70 -5.15 22.25
CA PRO A 67 3.79 -6.01 22.70
C PRO A 67 4.34 -6.93 21.59
N GLU A 68 3.54 -7.25 20.58
CA GLU A 68 3.98 -8.09 19.47
C GLU A 68 4.95 -7.35 18.56
N ALA A 69 4.64 -6.10 18.20
CA ALA A 69 5.56 -5.26 17.44
C ALA A 69 6.88 -5.06 18.17
N LEU A 70 6.85 -4.76 19.48
CA LEU A 70 8.06 -4.64 20.30
C LEU A 70 8.88 -5.94 20.29
N ARG A 71 8.25 -7.10 20.41
CA ARG A 71 8.95 -8.39 20.32
C ARG A 71 9.63 -8.58 18.96
N LEU A 72 8.91 -8.35 17.86
CA LEU A 72 9.43 -8.51 16.50
C LEU A 72 10.62 -7.58 16.24
N LEU A 73 10.54 -6.32 16.69
CA LEU A 73 11.60 -5.34 16.52
C LEU A 73 12.84 -5.68 17.35
N ARG A 74 12.66 -6.20 18.57
CA ARG A 74 13.76 -6.70 19.41
C ARG A 74 14.47 -7.87 18.75
N GLU A 75 13.71 -8.83 18.23
CA GLU A 75 14.25 -9.99 17.50
C GLU A 75 15.00 -9.59 16.23
N ALA A 76 14.56 -8.51 15.56
CA ALA A 76 15.25 -7.93 14.43
C ALA A 76 16.51 -7.11 14.81
N GLY A 77 16.76 -6.90 16.11
CA GLY A 77 17.96 -6.25 16.65
C GLY A 77 17.80 -4.78 17.05
N ALA A 78 16.57 -4.28 17.21
CA ALA A 78 16.34 -2.94 17.75
C ALA A 78 16.54 -2.90 19.28
N ASP A 79 16.98 -1.75 19.79
CA ASP A 79 17.03 -1.47 21.23
C ASP A 79 15.65 -0.99 21.70
N ILE A 80 15.17 -1.50 22.82
CA ILE A 80 13.82 -1.22 23.32
C ILE A 80 13.85 -0.85 24.80
N ASP A 81 13.37 0.36 25.08
CA ASP A 81 13.20 0.93 26.41
C ASP A 81 11.71 1.24 26.66
N GLY A 82 11.05 0.38 27.41
CA GLY A 82 9.59 0.41 27.56
C GLY A 82 8.88 0.21 26.21
N GLU A 83 8.22 1.26 25.73
CA GLU A 83 7.56 1.31 24.42
C GLU A 83 8.38 2.09 23.36
N ARG A 84 9.54 2.64 23.73
CA ARG A 84 10.44 3.34 22.82
C ARG A 84 11.36 2.34 22.12
N VAL A 85 11.40 2.40 20.79
CA VAL A 85 12.28 1.59 19.95
C VAL A 85 13.33 2.47 19.27
N ARG A 86 14.61 2.14 19.48
CA ARG A 86 15.76 2.75 18.80
C ARG A 86 16.36 1.77 17.81
N PHE A 87 16.67 2.25 16.62
CA PHE A 87 17.10 1.41 15.50
C PHE A 87 18.57 1.66 15.21
N PRO A 88 19.46 0.64 15.30
CA PRO A 88 20.84 0.79 14.86
C PRO A 88 20.92 1.29 13.42
N ARG A 89 21.91 2.14 13.11
CA ARG A 89 22.04 2.75 11.78
C ARG A 89 21.96 1.74 10.65
N GLY A 90 21.17 2.08 9.63
CA GLY A 90 20.95 1.26 8.46
C GLY A 90 20.12 0.00 8.68
N MET A 91 19.66 -0.33 9.90
CA MET A 91 18.80 -1.49 10.15
C MET A 91 17.54 -1.46 9.28
N CYS A 92 16.80 -0.35 9.32
CA CYS A 92 15.56 -0.19 8.56
C CYS A 92 15.81 -0.33 7.05
N ARG A 93 16.85 0.35 6.52
CA ARG A 93 17.25 0.24 5.11
C ARG A 93 17.57 -1.20 4.73
N ARG A 94 18.36 -1.92 5.53
CA ARG A 94 18.71 -3.33 5.27
C ARG A 94 17.46 -4.21 5.22
N ILE A 95 16.54 -4.07 6.17
CA ILE A 95 15.30 -4.86 6.21
C ILE A 95 14.48 -4.61 4.94
N VAL A 96 14.25 -3.35 4.58
CA VAL A 96 13.48 -2.98 3.39
C VAL A 96 14.15 -3.51 2.12
N GLN A 97 15.47 -3.32 1.96
CA GLN A 97 16.19 -3.77 0.77
C GLN A 97 16.25 -5.30 0.63
N ALA A 98 16.27 -6.04 1.75
CA ALA A 98 16.38 -7.48 1.74
C ALA A 98 15.09 -8.17 1.25
N THR A 99 13.92 -7.64 1.60
CA THR A 99 12.65 -8.38 1.42
C THR A 99 11.52 -7.60 0.75
N ALA A 100 11.56 -6.26 0.70
CA ALA A 100 10.47 -5.49 0.14
C ALA A 100 10.52 -5.50 -1.41
N PRO A 101 9.44 -5.90 -2.10
CA PRO A 101 9.40 -5.86 -3.55
C PRO A 101 9.36 -4.40 -4.03
N ARG A 102 10.15 -4.09 -5.08
CA ARG A 102 10.16 -2.75 -5.70
C ARG A 102 8.84 -2.42 -6.39
N GLN A 103 8.13 -3.45 -6.86
CA GLN A 103 6.84 -3.37 -7.53
C GLN A 103 6.03 -4.62 -7.19
N PHE A 104 4.73 -4.48 -7.06
CA PHE A 104 3.79 -5.59 -6.89
C PHE A 104 2.49 -5.24 -7.62
N THR A 105 1.72 -6.27 -7.99
CA THR A 105 0.38 -6.08 -8.55
C THR A 105 -0.64 -6.06 -7.43
N GLN A 106 -1.42 -4.99 -7.35
CA GLN A 106 -2.61 -4.93 -6.52
C GLN A 106 -3.77 -5.56 -7.30
N TYR A 107 -4.15 -6.76 -6.88
CA TYR A 107 -5.20 -7.54 -7.53
C TYR A 107 -6.59 -7.00 -7.22
N SER A 108 -7.38 -6.82 -8.27
CA SER A 108 -8.78 -6.43 -8.22
C SER A 108 -9.70 -7.64 -8.40
N ARG A 109 -10.93 -7.52 -7.88
CA ARG A 109 -11.99 -8.54 -8.13
C ARG A 109 -12.25 -8.78 -9.61
N ASN A 110 -12.07 -7.75 -10.43
CA ASN A 110 -11.99 -7.86 -11.88
C ASN A 110 -10.51 -7.74 -12.29
N LEU A 111 -9.94 -8.81 -12.83
CA LEU A 111 -8.52 -8.88 -13.20
C LEU A 111 -8.11 -7.84 -14.26
N ALA A 112 -9.06 -7.39 -15.10
CA ALA A 112 -8.83 -6.29 -16.04
C ALA A 112 -8.62 -4.92 -15.37
N ARG A 113 -8.74 -4.85 -14.04
CA ARG A 113 -8.56 -3.65 -13.22
C ARG A 113 -7.48 -3.82 -12.15
N ASN A 114 -6.57 -4.77 -12.33
CA ASN A 114 -5.37 -4.82 -11.52
C ASN A 114 -4.54 -3.54 -11.74
N VAL A 115 -3.86 -3.09 -10.70
CA VAL A 115 -2.91 -1.96 -10.77
C VAL A 115 -1.52 -2.40 -10.30
#